data_AF-X0Z8I7-F1
#
_entry.id   AF-X0Z8I7-F1
#
_cell.length_a   1.000
_cell.length_b   1.000
_cell.length_c   1.000
_cell.angle_alpha   90.00
_cell.angle_beta   90.00
_cell.angle_gamma   90.00
#
_symmetry.space_group_name_H-M   'P 1'
#
loop_
_entity.id
_entity.type
_entity.pdbx_description
1 polymer ?
#
loop_
_entity_poly.entity_id
_entity_poly.type
_entity_poly.pdbx_seq_one_letter_code
_entity_poly.pdbx_strand_id
1 'polypeptide(L)'
;MTILLNPKKHDRYYPDDHSREIMLKTLEFFENKGKARLKEDDRNRTWYSDFLEFQKDNKIFAQLLTPTPYGEDENYRWDTWRICEFNEILGFYGLGYWYTWQVSILGLGPIWMSKNEVAKKKAAELLRGGA
;
A
#
# COMPACT_ATOMS: atom_id res chain seq x y z
N MET A 1 -12.11 20.94 -8.15
CA MET A 1 -11.48 19.80 -7.46
C MET A 1 -12.46 18.64 -7.49
N THR A 2 -12.10 17.52 -8.12
CA THR A 2 -12.96 16.33 -8.17
C THR A 2 -12.74 15.55 -6.88
N ILE A 3 -13.81 15.25 -6.14
CA ILE A 3 -13.72 14.53 -4.86
C ILE A 3 -13.36 13.05 -5.08
N LEU A 4 -13.88 12.46 -6.15
CA LEU A 4 -13.69 11.05 -6.47
C LEU A 4 -12.39 10.80 -7.23
N LEU A 5 -11.70 9.72 -6.88
CA LEU A 5 -10.56 9.22 -7.64
C LEU A 5 -10.89 9.06 -9.14
N ASN A 6 -10.08 9.71 -9.98
CA ASN A 6 -10.06 9.51 -11.43
C ASN A 6 -8.62 9.21 -11.85
N PRO A 7 -8.26 7.94 -12.09
CA PRO A 7 -6.88 7.57 -12.41
C PRO A 7 -6.32 8.27 -13.65
N LYS A 8 -7.17 8.64 -14.61
CA LYS A 8 -6.77 9.31 -15.86
C LYS A 8 -6.60 10.82 -15.70
N LYS A 9 -7.07 11.39 -14.59
CA LYS A 9 -6.99 12.81 -14.26
C LYS A 9 -6.69 12.94 -12.77
N HIS A 10 -5.60 12.30 -12.34
CA HIS A 10 -5.21 12.26 -10.94
C HIS A 10 -4.62 13.60 -10.51
N ASP A 11 -5.49 14.50 -10.09
CA ASP A 11 -5.17 15.83 -9.58
C ASP A 11 -5.56 15.89 -8.09
N ARG A 12 -4.58 15.57 -7.23
CA ARG A 12 -4.73 15.52 -5.78
C ARG A 12 -3.53 16.17 -5.11
N TYR A 13 -3.79 16.84 -3.98
CA TYR A 13 -2.75 17.35 -3.10
C TYR A 13 -1.94 16.19 -2.50
N TYR A 14 -0.62 16.32 -2.45
CA TYR A 14 0.26 15.39 -1.77
C TYR A 14 1.09 16.13 -0.71
N PRO A 15 1.27 15.54 0.49
CA PRO A 15 2.08 16.16 1.54
C PRO A 15 3.59 16.11 1.24
N ASP A 16 4.02 15.18 0.39
CA ASP A 16 5.42 14.99 -0.02
C ASP A 16 5.50 14.26 -1.37
N ASP A 17 6.61 14.46 -2.09
CA ASP A 17 6.83 13.89 -3.43
C ASP A 17 6.90 12.36 -3.41
N HIS A 18 7.44 11.77 -2.34
CA HIS A 18 7.55 10.31 -2.21
C HIS A 18 6.17 9.65 -2.11
N SER A 19 5.24 10.26 -1.34
CA SER A 19 3.84 9.83 -1.31
C SER A 19 3.24 9.86 -2.70
N ARG A 20 3.46 10.95 -3.45
CA ARG A 20 2.96 11.07 -4.82
C ARG A 20 3.50 9.97 -5.72
N GLU A 21 4.79 9.66 -5.62
CA GLU A 21 5.43 8.62 -6.41
C GLU A 21 4.81 7.23 -6.15
N ILE A 22 4.68 6.82 -4.88
CA ILE A 22 4.08 5.52 -4.52
C ILE A 22 2.66 5.38 -5.11
N MET A 23 1.84 6.41 -4.95
CA MET A 23 0.46 6.38 -5.42
C MET A 23 0.38 6.33 -6.94
N LEU A 24 1.18 7.15 -7.64
CA LEU A 24 1.22 7.15 -9.10
C LEU A 24 1.73 5.83 -9.67
N LYS A 25 2.78 5.23 -9.08
CA LYS A 25 3.27 3.91 -9.48
C LYS A 25 2.21 2.82 -9.28
N THR A 26 1.43 2.91 -8.20
CA THR A 26 0.36 1.94 -7.92
C THR A 26 -0.80 2.10 -8.91
N LEU A 27 -1.19 3.33 -9.25
CA LEU A 27 -2.15 3.62 -10.31
C LEU A 27 -1.65 3.05 -11.65
N GLU A 28 -0.39 3.30 -12.00
CA GLU A 28 0.23 2.81 -13.22
C GLU A 28 0.23 1.27 -13.30
N PHE A 29 0.56 0.57 -12.21
CA PHE A 29 0.48 -0.90 -12.14
C PHE A 29 -0.92 -1.40 -12.57
N PHE A 30 -1.98 -0.83 -12.01
CA PHE A 30 -3.34 -1.25 -12.31
C PHE A 30 -3.81 -0.83 -13.71
N GLU A 31 -3.46 0.37 -14.17
CA GLU A 31 -3.80 0.83 -15.52
C GLU A 31 -3.08 -0.01 -16.59
N ASN A 32 -1.82 -0.40 -16.35
CA ASN A 32 -1.07 -1.30 -17.23
C ASN A 32 -1.66 -2.71 -17.24
N LYS A 33 -2.10 -3.23 -16.09
CA LYS A 33 -2.82 -4.52 -16.01
C LYS A 33 -4.13 -4.47 -16.79
N GLY A 34 -4.83 -3.34 -16.73
CA GLY A 34 -5.99 -3.04 -17.55
C GLY A 34 -7.31 -3.61 -17.02
N LYS A 35 -8.39 -2.86 -17.29
CA LYS A 35 -9.75 -3.14 -16.77
C LYS A 35 -10.28 -4.55 -17.11
N ALA A 36 -10.01 -5.04 -18.31
CA ALA A 36 -10.51 -6.35 -18.74
C ALA A 36 -9.92 -7.46 -17.85
N ARG A 37 -8.60 -7.43 -17.64
CA ARG A 37 -7.89 -8.40 -16.81
C ARG A 37 -8.28 -8.29 -15.34
N LEU A 38 -8.35 -7.06 -14.80
CA LEU A 38 -8.78 -6.84 -13.41
C LEU A 38 -10.16 -7.47 -13.13
N LYS A 39 -11.12 -7.30 -14.04
CA LYS A 39 -12.46 -7.90 -13.90
C LYS A 39 -12.48 -9.41 -14.10
N GLU A 40 -11.54 -9.97 -14.85
CA GLU A 40 -11.40 -11.41 -15.02
C GLU A 40 -10.83 -12.04 -13.74
N ASP A 41 -9.75 -11.45 -13.22
CA ASP A 41 -9.10 -11.91 -11.99
C ASP A 41 -10.05 -11.88 -10.79
N ASP A 42 -10.84 -10.81 -10.65
CA ASP A 42 -11.88 -10.69 -9.62
C ASP A 42 -12.93 -11.81 -9.71
N ARG A 43 -13.52 -12.02 -10.89
CA ARG A 43 -14.54 -13.05 -11.11
C ARG A 43 -14.02 -14.47 -10.88
N ASN A 44 -12.75 -14.70 -11.21
CA ASN A 44 -12.12 -16.00 -11.05
C ASN A 44 -11.51 -16.22 -9.66
N ARG A 45 -11.46 -15.18 -8.81
CA ARG A 45 -10.76 -15.19 -7.52
C ARG A 45 -9.28 -15.54 -7.69
N THR A 46 -8.68 -15.05 -8.77
CA THR A 46 -7.27 -15.26 -9.07
C THR A 46 -6.42 -14.71 -7.93
N TRP A 47 -5.44 -15.49 -7.48
CA TRP A 47 -4.45 -15.03 -6.52
C TRP A 47 -3.59 -13.91 -7.12
N TYR A 48 -3.52 -12.77 -6.43
CA TYR A 48 -2.86 -11.54 -6.90
C TYR A 48 -1.36 -11.52 -6.62
N SER A 49 -0.65 -12.61 -6.98
CA SER A 49 0.81 -12.70 -6.76
C SER A 49 1.59 -11.57 -7.45
N ASP A 50 1.12 -11.12 -8.60
CA ASP A 50 1.71 -10.01 -9.35
C ASP A 50 1.68 -8.70 -8.55
N PHE A 51 0.59 -8.42 -7.84
CA PHE A 51 0.50 -7.26 -6.96
C PHE A 51 1.43 -7.40 -5.75
N LEU A 52 1.56 -8.60 -5.18
CA LEU A 52 2.48 -8.83 -4.06
C LEU A 52 3.95 -8.68 -4.49
N GLU A 53 4.31 -9.19 -5.65
CA GLU A 53 5.65 -8.96 -6.22
C GLU A 53 5.90 -7.47 -6.45
N PHE A 54 4.94 -6.77 -7.08
CA PHE A 54 5.00 -5.32 -7.27
C PHE A 54 5.15 -4.54 -5.96
N GLN A 55 4.34 -4.86 -4.94
CA GLN A 55 4.39 -4.23 -3.61
C GLN A 55 5.77 -4.43 -2.96
N LYS A 56 6.31 -5.64 -3.07
CA LYS A 56 7.59 -6.02 -2.47
C LYS A 56 8.75 -5.31 -3.14
N ASP A 57 8.77 -5.28 -4.47
CA ASP A 57 9.86 -4.68 -5.25
C ASP A 57 9.88 -3.15 -5.08
N ASN A 58 8.70 -2.54 -4.91
CA ASN A 58 8.57 -1.10 -4.68
C ASN A 58 8.52 -0.71 -3.19
N LYS A 59 8.71 -1.68 -2.27
CA LYS A 59 8.72 -1.45 -0.81
C LYS A 59 7.49 -0.71 -0.27
N ILE A 60 6.33 -0.85 -0.93
CA ILE A 60 5.15 -0.04 -0.64
C ILE A 60 4.68 -0.28 0.80
N PHE A 61 4.48 -1.54 1.18
CA PHE A 61 4.03 -1.85 2.55
C PHE A 61 5.09 -1.47 3.58
N ALA A 62 6.38 -1.62 3.27
CA ALA A 62 7.45 -1.23 4.18
C ALA A 62 7.38 0.27 4.50
N GLN A 63 7.28 1.12 3.48
CA GLN A 63 7.29 2.56 3.64
C GLN A 63 5.97 3.10 4.22
N LEU A 64 4.82 2.48 3.90
CA LEU A 64 3.53 2.94 4.39
C LEU A 64 3.13 2.35 5.76
N LEU A 65 3.64 1.17 6.12
CA LEU A 65 3.22 0.41 7.32
C LEU A 65 4.35 0.21 8.35
N THR A 66 5.41 1.00 8.28
CA THR A 66 6.44 1.04 9.33
C THR A 66 6.49 2.44 9.93
N PRO A 67 6.33 2.60 11.25
CA PRO A 67 6.54 3.89 11.91
C PRO A 67 7.99 4.35 11.75
N THR A 68 8.20 5.66 11.57
CA THR A 68 9.52 6.27 11.30
C THR A 68 10.65 5.82 12.24
N PRO A 69 10.45 5.64 13.57
CA PRO A 69 11.52 5.15 14.45
C PRO A 69 12.05 3.75 14.13
N TYR A 70 11.31 2.95 13.35
CA TYR A 70 11.69 1.60 12.92
C TYR A 70 12.00 1.52 11.41
N GLY A 71 11.91 2.64 10.70
CA GLY A 71 12.23 2.77 9.29
C GLY A 71 13.70 3.05 9.02
N GLU A 72 14.09 3.01 7.75
CA GLU A 72 15.46 3.31 7.32
C GLU A 72 15.69 4.81 7.09
N ASP A 73 14.64 5.53 6.73
CA ASP A 73 14.63 6.96 6.47
C ASP A 73 13.25 7.58 6.76
N GLU A 74 13.09 8.88 6.48
CA GLU A 74 11.86 9.63 6.68
C GLU A 74 10.67 9.19 5.80
N ASN A 75 10.91 8.41 4.75
CA ASN A 75 9.87 7.89 3.88
C ASN A 75 9.10 6.73 4.52
N TYR A 76 9.69 6.07 5.52
CA TYR A 76 8.97 5.11 6.35
C TYR A 76 8.09 5.87 7.34
N ARG A 77 6.80 5.94 7.04
CA ARG A 77 5.84 6.73 7.80
C ARG A 77 4.48 6.07 7.80
N TRP A 78 4.08 5.59 8.98
CA TRP A 78 2.71 5.15 9.24
C TRP A 78 1.85 6.36 9.61
N ASP A 79 1.11 6.89 8.64
CA ASP A 79 0.21 8.02 8.84
C ASP A 79 -1.14 7.85 8.14
N THR A 80 -2.16 8.51 8.68
CA THR A 80 -3.54 8.39 8.19
C THR A 80 -3.72 8.92 6.77
N TRP A 81 -2.97 9.95 6.35
CA TRP A 81 -3.12 10.53 5.02
C TRP A 81 -2.73 9.52 3.94
N ARG A 82 -1.53 8.93 4.07
CA ARG A 82 -1.05 7.91 3.12
C ARG A 82 -1.92 6.65 3.14
N ILE A 83 -2.39 6.24 4.32
CA ILE A 83 -3.28 5.08 4.47
C ILE A 83 -4.62 5.33 3.77
N CYS A 84 -5.25 6.49 3.96
CA CYS A 84 -6.51 6.82 3.31
C CYS A 84 -6.38 6.89 1.80
N GLU A 85 -5.31 7.51 1.29
CA GLU A 85 -5.03 7.60 -0.14
C GLU A 85 -4.85 6.21 -0.77
N PHE A 86 -4.00 5.37 -0.17
CA PHE A 86 -3.75 4.02 -0.68
C PHE A 86 -4.99 3.14 -0.60
N ASN A 87 -5.79 3.28 0.48
CA ASN A 87 -7.10 2.63 0.60
C ASN A 87 -8.05 2.99 -0.54
N GLU A 88 -8.11 4.26 -0.93
CA GLU A 88 -8.98 4.72 -2.02
C GLU A 88 -8.55 4.11 -3.36
N ILE A 89 -7.24 4.09 -3.64
CA ILE A 89 -6.68 3.49 -4.86
C ILE A 89 -7.01 2.00 -4.92
N LEU A 90 -6.67 1.23 -3.87
CA LEU A 90 -6.93 -0.21 -3.86
C LEU A 90 -8.43 -0.53 -3.90
N GLY A 91 -9.24 0.22 -3.17
CA GLY A 91 -10.70 0.08 -3.16
C GLY A 91 -11.32 0.35 -4.54
N PHE A 92 -10.74 1.25 -5.33
CA PHE A 92 -11.18 1.51 -6.70
C PHE A 92 -10.85 0.36 -7.66
N TYR A 93 -9.65 -0.23 -7.56
CA TYR A 93 -9.18 -1.23 -8.53
C TYR A 93 -9.55 -2.67 -8.22
N GLY A 94 -9.75 -3.02 -6.95
CA GLY A 94 -10.23 -4.35 -6.59
C GLY A 94 -10.10 -4.67 -5.11
N LEU A 95 -11.17 -5.22 -4.54
CA LEU A 95 -11.23 -5.57 -3.12
C LEU A 95 -10.23 -6.67 -2.72
N GLY A 96 -9.79 -7.52 -3.65
CA GLY A 96 -8.75 -8.52 -3.38
C GLY A 96 -7.41 -7.89 -2.99
N TYR A 97 -6.99 -6.85 -3.71
CA TYR A 97 -5.76 -6.10 -3.41
C TYR A 97 -5.91 -5.28 -2.11
N TRP A 98 -7.10 -4.68 -1.92
CA TRP A 98 -7.42 -3.97 -0.68
C TRP A 98 -7.41 -4.91 0.54
N TYR A 99 -7.85 -6.16 0.40
CA TYR A 99 -7.88 -7.12 1.48
C TYR A 99 -6.49 -7.41 2.05
N THR A 100 -5.49 -7.73 1.22
CA THR A 100 -4.12 -8.00 1.71
C THR A 100 -3.54 -6.80 2.44
N TRP A 101 -3.78 -5.59 1.94
CA TRP A 101 -3.38 -4.36 2.58
C TRP A 101 -4.02 -4.19 3.97
N GLN A 102 -5.35 -4.35 4.05
CA GLN A 102 -6.10 -4.15 5.27
C GLN A 102 -5.75 -5.17 6.36
N VAL A 103 -5.59 -6.45 6.01
CA VAL A 103 -5.23 -7.47 7.00
C VAL A 103 -3.79 -7.28 7.51
N SER A 104 -2.88 -6.81 6.66
CA SER A 104 -1.52 -6.44 7.08
C SER A 104 -1.52 -5.29 8.09
N ILE A 105 -2.29 -4.22 7.83
CA ILE A 105 -2.48 -3.12 8.78
C ILE A 105 -2.98 -3.63 10.13
N LEU A 106 -4.04 -4.44 10.11
CA LEU A 106 -4.68 -4.93 11.34
C LEU A 106 -3.73 -5.84 12.15
N GLY A 107 -2.93 -6.67 11.49
CA GLY A 107 -1.93 -7.51 12.13
C GLY A 107 -0.77 -6.72 12.74
N LEU A 108 -0.36 -5.64 12.08
CA LEU A 108 0.76 -4.80 12.52
C LEU A 108 0.38 -3.84 13.65
N GLY A 109 -0.87 -3.35 13.70
CA GLY A 109 -1.34 -2.40 14.70
C GLY A 109 -0.99 -2.80 16.15
N PRO A 110 -1.36 -4.01 16.62
CA PRO A 110 -1.00 -4.47 17.96
C PRO A 110 0.51 -4.55 18.21
N ILE A 111 1.32 -4.86 17.18
CA ILE A 111 2.78 -4.93 17.31
C ILE A 111 3.33 -3.53 17.62
N TRP A 112 2.94 -2.53 16.82
CA TRP A 112 3.40 -1.15 16.99
C TRP A 112 2.91 -0.50 18.28
N MET A 113 1.69 -0.82 18.72
CA MET A 113 1.13 -0.32 19.98
C MET A 113 1.70 -1.03 21.22
N SER A 114 2.39 -2.15 21.06
CA SER A 114 2.96 -2.89 22.19
C SER A 114 4.22 -2.23 22.77
N LYS A 115 4.68 -2.71 23.94
CA LYS A 115 6.00 -2.39 24.50
C LYS A 115 7.10 -3.37 24.04
N ASN A 116 6.78 -4.30 23.15
CA ASN A 116 7.69 -5.37 22.75
C ASN A 116 8.61 -4.91 21.60
N GLU A 117 9.77 -4.35 21.96
CA GLU A 117 10.74 -3.85 20.98
C GLU A 117 11.33 -4.92 20.07
N VAL A 118 11.45 -6.17 20.55
CA VAL A 118 11.91 -7.29 19.72
C VAL A 118 10.90 -7.59 18.60
N ALA A 119 9.61 -7.61 18.93
CA ALA A 119 8.55 -7.83 17.94
C ALA A 119 8.49 -6.69 16.91
N LYS A 120 8.64 -5.43 17.35
CA LYS A 120 8.66 -4.27 16.46
C LYS A 120 9.82 -4.30 15.47
N LYS A 121 11.04 -4.58 15.94
CA LYS A 121 12.22 -4.72 15.07
C LYS A 121 12.05 -5.85 14.07
N LYS A 122 11.56 -7.01 14.53
CA LYS A 122 11.26 -8.15 13.64
C LYS A 122 10.21 -7.80 12.58
N ALA A 123 9.15 -7.10 12.95
CA ALA A 123 8.12 -6.68 12.00
C ALA A 123 8.68 -5.71 10.95
N ALA A 124 9.51 -4.74 11.35
CA ALA A 124 10.16 -3.82 10.42
C ALA A 124 11.12 -4.55 9.46
N GLU A 125 11.89 -5.51 9.95
CA GLU A 125 12.77 -6.35 9.12
C GLU A 125 11.99 -7.16 8.08
N LEU A 126 10.88 -7.78 8.49
CA LEU A 126 10.00 -8.56 7.60
C LEU A 126 9.37 -7.66 6.53
N LEU A 127 8.83 -6.51 6.93
CA LEU A 127 8.25 -5.53 6.00
C LEU A 127 9.27 -5.03 4.98
N ARG A 128 10.49 -4.71 5.43
CA ARG A 128 11.59 -4.36 4.52
C ARG A 128 11.93 -5.50 3.56
N GLY A 129 11.84 -6.76 4.01
CA GLY A 129 11.95 -7.95 3.17
C GLY A 129 10.81 -8.12 2.15
N GLY A 130 9.73 -7.35 2.29
CA GLY A 130 8.52 -7.41 1.47
C GLY A 130 7.54 -8.50 1.88
N ALA A 131 7.58 -8.93 3.15
CA ALA A 131 6.59 -9.82 3.75
C ALA A 131 5.23 -9.15 3.91
#